data_AF-U7MNV4-F1
#
_entry.id   AF-U7MNV4-F1
#
_cell.length_a   1.000
_cell.length_b   1.000
_cell.length_c   1.000
_cell.angle_alpha   90.00
_cell.angle_beta   90.00
_cell.angle_gamma   90.00
#
_symmetry.space_group_name_H-M   'P 1'
#
loop_
_entity.id
_entity.type
_entity.pdbx_description
1 polymer ?
#
loop_
_entity_poly.entity_id
_entity_poly.type
_entity_poly.pdbx_seq_one_letter_code
_entity_poly.pdbx_strand_id
1 'polypeptide(L)'
;MLQVALDEDRIVVTQNIRLRVGNGRAHKETIGKLKTIRVGDAISATDIDRASSEALWCALTRDKDFDAKAGLPENPERKIRIHGTWYGADDEIEVFPVGAGAIKVRGGYAELSRFHHARIYKVPKKTGYDYCMLRVYNTDLVRHRNEDLFSVELKPQTISVRQAEQKLRTALANGTAEYLGWVVIDDELVIDTAKFNTGQIAEMQSEFGQIRRWRLDGFYSDTKFRLRPLQMSAEGLPEDSTDGAKKVIDKPGWLPAVNKLLALGNVTVVRRDALGRVRLISAAHLPISWKVD
;
A
#
# COMPACT_ATOMS: atom_id res chain seq x y z
N MET A 1 12.84 -33.72 -22.85
CA MET A 1 11.99 -33.50 -21.65
C MET A 1 12.15 -32.10 -21.07
N LEU A 2 13.37 -31.61 -20.82
CA LEU A 2 13.57 -30.26 -20.27
C LEU A 2 13.16 -29.13 -21.24
N GLN A 3 13.50 -29.23 -22.53
CA GLN A 3 13.14 -28.20 -23.52
C GLN A 3 11.63 -27.96 -23.57
N VAL A 4 10.84 -29.04 -23.67
CA VAL A 4 9.37 -28.96 -23.62
C VAL A 4 8.89 -28.27 -22.34
N ALA A 5 9.53 -28.54 -21.20
CA ALA A 5 9.17 -27.87 -19.94
C ALA A 5 9.54 -26.37 -19.91
N LEU A 6 10.59 -25.96 -20.63
CA LEU A 6 10.93 -24.55 -20.85
C LEU A 6 9.91 -23.87 -21.76
N ASP A 7 9.62 -24.47 -22.91
CA ASP A 7 8.71 -23.92 -23.92
C ASP A 7 7.28 -23.77 -23.37
N GLU A 8 6.87 -24.68 -22.48
CA GLU A 8 5.56 -24.68 -21.81
C GLU A 8 5.54 -23.91 -20.47
N ASP A 9 6.65 -23.25 -20.09
CA ASP A 9 6.78 -22.49 -18.82
C ASP A 9 6.39 -23.33 -17.57
N ARG A 10 6.83 -24.59 -17.53
CA ARG A 10 6.59 -25.55 -16.44
C ARG A 10 7.69 -25.57 -15.38
N ILE A 11 8.82 -24.92 -15.63
CA ILE A 11 9.89 -24.79 -14.63
C ILE A 11 9.51 -23.68 -13.66
N VAL A 12 9.30 -24.06 -12.40
CA VAL A 12 8.75 -23.15 -11.41
C VAL A 12 9.86 -22.43 -10.64
N VAL A 13 9.81 -21.10 -10.62
CA VAL A 13 10.54 -20.25 -9.68
C VAL A 13 9.56 -19.83 -8.58
N THR A 14 9.88 -20.10 -7.32
CA THR A 14 9.00 -19.76 -6.18
C THR A 14 9.76 -19.07 -5.07
N GLN A 15 9.03 -18.32 -4.25
CA GLN A 15 9.53 -17.74 -3.00
C GLN A 15 8.45 -17.88 -1.92
N ASN A 16 8.90 -18.08 -0.68
CA ASN A 16 8.00 -18.10 0.46
C ASN A 16 7.57 -16.68 0.81
N ILE A 17 6.29 -16.54 1.15
CA ILE A 17 5.71 -15.28 1.62
C ILE A 17 5.70 -15.21 3.14
N ARG A 18 5.83 -13.99 3.69
CA ARG A 18 5.71 -13.73 5.13
C ARG A 18 4.33 -13.18 5.47
N LEU A 19 3.57 -13.89 6.32
CA LEU A 19 2.20 -13.52 6.69
C LEU A 19 2.01 -13.15 8.17
N ARG A 20 3.07 -13.21 8.98
CA ARG A 20 3.02 -12.86 10.41
C ARG A 20 3.30 -11.35 10.57
N VAL A 21 2.59 -10.70 11.51
CA VAL A 21 2.75 -9.26 11.82
C VAL A 21 4.20 -8.87 12.11
N GLY A 22 4.89 -9.65 12.95
CA GLY A 22 6.26 -9.35 13.32
C GLY A 22 7.14 -9.37 12.09
N ASN A 23 7.74 -8.26 11.70
CA ASN A 23 8.65 -8.15 10.55
C ASN A 23 9.76 -7.14 10.86
N GLY A 24 10.62 -7.50 11.80
CA GLY A 24 11.75 -6.66 12.22
C GLY A 24 11.31 -5.29 12.74
N ARG A 25 12.00 -4.25 12.28
CA ARG A 25 11.87 -2.87 12.76
C ARG A 25 10.51 -2.25 12.38
N ALA A 26 9.74 -1.79 13.37
CA ALA A 26 8.40 -1.22 13.17
C ALA A 26 8.40 0.21 12.57
N HIS A 27 9.39 1.04 12.91
CA HIS A 27 9.55 2.42 12.45
C HIS A 27 11.03 2.74 12.20
N LYS A 28 11.38 3.83 11.52
CA LYS A 28 12.78 4.26 11.39
C LYS A 28 13.37 4.58 12.77
N GLU A 29 14.69 4.46 12.91
CA GLU A 29 15.41 4.72 14.18
C GLU A 29 15.50 6.21 14.52
N THR A 30 15.55 7.07 13.48
CA THR A 30 15.64 8.51 13.65
C THR A 30 14.36 9.07 14.24
N ILE A 31 14.49 9.82 15.33
CA ILE A 31 13.39 10.53 15.98
C ILE A 31 13.47 12.00 15.58
N GLY A 32 12.43 12.50 14.92
CA GLY A 32 12.28 13.90 14.55
C GLY A 32 11.45 14.69 15.56
N LYS A 33 11.55 16.02 15.51
CA LYS A 33 10.70 16.93 16.29
C LYS A 33 9.31 17.03 15.67
N LEU A 34 8.27 17.07 16.50
CA LEU A 34 6.90 17.33 16.05
C LEU A 34 6.73 18.80 15.64
N LYS A 35 5.74 19.05 14.78
CA LYS A 35 5.26 20.41 14.49
C LYS A 35 4.15 20.72 15.47
N THR A 36 4.22 21.87 16.11
CA THR A 36 3.20 22.37 17.03
C THR A 36 2.37 23.44 16.34
N ILE A 37 1.05 23.40 16.54
CA ILE A 37 0.08 24.38 16.03
C ILE A 37 -0.95 24.68 17.13
N ARG A 38 -1.56 25.87 17.11
CA ARG A 38 -2.65 26.19 18.03
C ARG A 38 -3.97 25.62 17.53
N VAL A 39 -4.85 25.27 18.47
CA VAL A 39 -6.18 24.73 18.14
C VAL A 39 -7.05 25.76 17.43
N GLY A 40 -6.96 27.03 17.82
CA GLY A 40 -7.77 28.12 17.28
C GLY A 40 -7.37 28.60 15.89
N ASP A 41 -6.14 28.32 15.46
CA ASP A 41 -5.67 28.70 14.13
C ASP A 41 -6.42 27.92 13.03
N ALA A 42 -6.31 28.40 11.79
CA ALA A 42 -6.74 27.61 10.64
C ALA A 42 -5.87 26.33 10.50
N ILE A 43 -6.49 25.16 10.44
CA ILE A 43 -5.81 23.86 10.34
C ILE A 43 -6.14 23.23 9.01
N SER A 44 -5.15 23.10 8.13
CA SER A 44 -5.34 22.49 6.81
C SER A 44 -5.77 21.02 6.91
N ALA A 45 -6.51 20.51 5.92
CA ALA A 45 -6.83 19.08 5.82
C ALA A 45 -5.57 18.18 5.87
N THR A 46 -4.46 18.66 5.29
CA THR A 46 -3.15 18.00 5.35
C THR A 46 -2.60 17.91 6.77
N ASP A 47 -2.68 18.98 7.56
CA ASP A 47 -2.22 18.98 8.95
C ASP A 47 -3.13 18.11 9.84
N ILE A 48 -4.44 18.12 9.59
CA ILE A 48 -5.41 17.21 10.24
C ILE A 48 -5.00 15.76 9.97
N ASP A 49 -4.75 15.40 8.71
CA ASP A 49 -4.27 14.07 8.32
C ASP A 49 -2.86 13.73 8.81
N ARG A 50 -2.16 14.70 9.41
CA ARG A 50 -0.87 14.54 10.10
C ARG A 50 -0.99 14.63 11.62
N ALA A 51 -2.19 14.67 12.19
CA ALA A 51 -2.42 14.56 13.62
C ALA A 51 -1.56 13.46 14.27
N SER A 52 -0.83 13.80 15.32
CA SER A 52 0.15 12.91 15.96
C SER A 52 -0.47 11.71 16.69
N SER A 53 -1.80 11.68 16.85
CA SER A 53 -2.56 10.55 17.38
C SER A 53 -3.90 10.38 16.66
N GLU A 54 -4.44 9.17 16.71
CA GLU A 54 -5.78 8.86 16.19
C GLU A 54 -6.88 9.67 16.91
N ALA A 55 -6.75 9.86 18.22
CA ALA A 55 -7.73 10.59 19.02
C ALA A 55 -7.76 12.09 18.66
N LEU A 56 -6.59 12.69 18.40
CA LEU A 56 -6.50 14.04 17.88
C LEU A 56 -7.15 14.14 16.50
N TRP A 57 -6.86 13.20 15.59
CA TRP A 57 -7.50 13.15 14.28
C TRP A 57 -9.03 13.13 14.41
N CYS A 58 -9.55 12.22 15.24
CA CYS A 58 -10.99 12.14 15.50
C CYS A 58 -11.58 13.42 16.08
N ALA A 59 -10.87 14.10 16.99
CA ALA A 59 -11.34 15.34 17.59
C ALA A 59 -11.44 16.47 16.56
N LEU A 60 -10.46 16.58 15.65
CA LEU A 60 -10.45 17.59 14.59
C LEU A 60 -11.50 17.30 13.51
N THR A 61 -11.62 16.05 13.04
CA THR A 61 -12.55 15.70 11.95
C THR A 61 -14.01 15.61 12.37
N ARG A 62 -14.30 15.65 13.68
CA ARG A 62 -15.67 15.67 14.23
C ARG A 62 -16.10 17.06 14.66
N ASP A 63 -15.22 18.05 14.55
CA ASP A 63 -15.61 19.44 14.73
C ASP A 63 -16.67 19.80 13.68
N LYS A 64 -17.67 20.59 14.10
CA LYS A 64 -18.81 20.96 13.26
C LYS A 64 -18.38 21.81 12.05
N ASP A 65 -17.23 22.48 12.17
CA ASP A 65 -16.67 23.39 11.16
C ASP A 65 -15.81 22.63 10.12
N PHE A 66 -15.61 21.32 10.28
CA PHE A 66 -14.68 20.54 9.47
C PHE A 66 -15.15 20.38 8.01
N ASP A 67 -14.28 20.75 7.09
CA ASP A 67 -14.41 20.46 5.66
C ASP A 67 -13.30 19.51 5.19
N ALA A 68 -13.66 18.46 4.46
CA ALA A 68 -12.71 17.43 4.03
C ALA A 68 -11.63 17.94 3.04
N LYS A 69 -11.85 19.09 2.41
CA LYS A 69 -10.93 19.68 1.43
C LYS A 69 -10.13 20.84 2.02
N ALA A 70 -10.79 21.75 2.73
CA ALA A 70 -10.20 22.95 3.32
C ALA A 70 -9.59 22.69 4.71
N GLY A 71 -10.11 21.71 5.45
CA GLY A 71 -9.77 21.45 6.85
C GLY A 71 -10.67 22.25 7.78
N LEU A 72 -10.06 22.92 8.75
CA LEU A 72 -10.74 23.74 9.75
C LEU A 72 -10.37 25.22 9.56
N PRO A 73 -11.34 26.15 9.51
CA PRO A 73 -11.05 27.58 9.49
C PRO A 73 -10.47 28.06 10.83
N GLU A 74 -10.00 29.31 10.88
CA GLU A 74 -9.65 29.94 12.16
C GLU A 74 -10.91 30.09 13.04
N ASN A 75 -10.79 29.74 14.32
CA ASN A 75 -11.88 29.83 15.29
C ASN A 75 -11.30 30.06 16.70
N PRO A 76 -11.31 31.31 17.21
CA PRO A 76 -10.76 31.65 18.53
C PRO A 76 -11.58 31.07 19.71
N GLU A 77 -12.73 30.46 19.44
CA GLU A 77 -13.57 29.81 20.45
C GLU A 77 -13.53 28.27 20.35
N ARG A 78 -12.70 27.70 19.45
CA ARG A 78 -12.63 26.25 19.25
C ARG A 78 -12.25 25.54 20.56
N LYS A 79 -12.99 24.47 20.85
CA LYS A 79 -12.72 23.56 21.95
C LYS A 79 -12.80 22.13 21.46
N ILE A 80 -11.71 21.38 21.64
CA ILE A 80 -11.63 19.97 21.29
C ILE A 80 -11.36 19.12 22.52
N ARG A 81 -11.72 17.84 22.47
CA ARG A 81 -11.51 16.89 23.56
C ARG A 81 -10.73 15.67 23.09
N ILE A 82 -9.60 15.39 23.72
CA ILE A 82 -8.70 14.29 23.37
C ILE A 82 -8.50 13.43 24.62
N HIS A 83 -8.92 12.15 24.56
CA HIS A 83 -8.86 11.21 25.69
C HIS A 83 -9.40 11.76 27.03
N GLY A 84 -10.44 12.59 26.97
CA GLY A 84 -11.07 13.17 28.16
C GLY A 84 -10.56 14.57 28.53
N THR A 85 -9.39 14.98 28.04
CA THR A 85 -8.78 16.29 28.29
C THR A 85 -9.29 17.33 27.30
N TRP A 86 -9.66 18.51 27.81
CA TRP A 86 -10.09 19.65 27.00
C TRP A 86 -8.90 20.50 26.56
N TYR A 87 -8.95 20.96 25.32
CA TYR A 87 -8.02 21.92 24.73
C TYR A 87 -8.85 23.08 24.17
N GLY A 88 -8.55 24.30 24.60
CA GLY A 88 -9.09 25.55 24.07
C GLY A 88 -8.28 26.07 22.89
N ALA A 89 -8.73 27.18 22.31
CA ALA A 89 -8.14 27.76 21.10
C ALA A 89 -6.65 28.14 21.24
N ASP A 90 -6.24 28.62 22.42
CA ASP A 90 -4.84 28.99 22.69
C ASP A 90 -3.93 27.79 23.00
N ASP A 91 -4.50 26.61 23.24
CA ASP A 91 -3.72 25.41 23.53
C ASP A 91 -3.04 24.89 22.26
N GLU A 92 -1.89 24.28 22.47
CA GLU A 92 -1.06 23.71 21.42
C GLU A 92 -1.33 22.22 21.21
N ILE A 93 -1.38 21.80 19.96
CA ILE A 93 -1.48 20.40 19.53
C ILE A 93 -0.33 20.05 18.57
N GLU A 94 0.00 18.77 18.52
CA GLU A 94 1.13 18.28 17.74
C GLU A 94 0.69 17.52 16.50
N VAL A 95 1.33 17.82 15.37
CA VAL A 95 1.18 17.13 14.09
C VAL A 95 2.54 16.68 13.58
N PHE A 96 2.55 15.68 12.70
CA PHE A 96 3.77 15.24 12.02
C PHE A 96 4.18 16.30 10.98
N PRO A 97 5.46 16.69 10.91
CA PRO A 97 5.93 17.67 9.92
C PRO A 97 6.10 17.06 8.52
N VAL A 98 5.96 15.74 8.37
CA VAL A 98 6.19 15.00 7.12
C VAL A 98 4.89 14.44 6.55
N GLY A 99 4.88 14.21 5.23
CA GLY A 99 3.78 13.52 4.55
C GLY A 99 3.79 12.00 4.69
N ALA A 100 4.92 11.40 5.08
CA ALA A 100 5.04 9.96 5.29
C ALA A 100 4.22 9.51 6.51
N GLY A 101 3.74 8.26 6.49
CA GLY A 101 3.13 7.65 7.66
C GLY A 101 4.10 7.66 8.83
N ALA A 102 3.62 8.05 10.02
CA ALA A 102 4.46 8.26 11.19
C ALA A 102 3.73 7.87 12.48
N ILE A 103 4.51 7.68 13.55
CA ILE A 103 4.01 7.44 14.89
C ILE A 103 4.72 8.35 15.89
N LYS A 104 3.97 8.88 16.87
CA LYS A 104 4.52 9.65 17.99
C LYS A 104 5.22 8.72 18.98
N VAL A 105 6.49 8.99 19.27
CA VAL A 105 7.33 8.20 20.19
C VAL A 105 8.34 9.08 20.89
N ARG A 106 8.57 8.84 22.20
CA ARG A 106 9.63 9.49 23.00
C ARG A 106 9.68 11.03 22.89
N GLY A 107 8.51 11.69 22.87
CA GLY A 107 8.40 13.15 22.75
C GLY A 107 8.64 13.72 21.34
N GLY A 108 8.88 12.86 20.34
CA GLY A 108 8.98 13.24 18.94
C GLY A 108 8.16 12.31 18.04
N TYR A 109 8.61 12.11 16.81
CA TYR A 109 8.01 11.14 15.89
C TYR A 109 9.05 10.29 15.17
N ALA A 110 8.62 9.13 14.69
CA ALA A 110 9.39 8.31 13.77
C ALA A 110 8.53 7.92 12.56
N GLU A 111 9.12 7.94 11.36
CA GLU A 111 8.45 7.48 10.14
C GLU A 111 8.26 5.97 10.17
N LEU A 112 7.10 5.52 9.71
CA LEU A 112 6.80 4.13 9.44
C LEU A 112 7.45 3.73 8.11
N SER A 113 7.95 2.50 8.04
CA SER A 113 8.71 2.03 6.87
C SER A 113 8.28 0.65 6.36
N ARG A 114 7.32 0.00 7.02
CA ARG A 114 6.95 -1.38 6.75
C ARG A 114 5.44 -1.54 6.63
N PHE A 115 5.04 -2.11 5.51
CA PHE A 115 3.69 -2.58 5.25
C PHE A 115 3.65 -4.10 5.46
N HIS A 116 2.60 -4.59 6.10
CA HIS A 116 2.35 -6.02 6.26
C HIS A 116 1.90 -6.64 4.93
N HIS A 117 0.90 -5.99 4.34
CA HIS A 117 0.22 -6.40 3.13
C HIS A 117 -0.40 -5.17 2.48
N ALA A 118 -0.95 -5.35 1.29
CA ALA A 118 -1.87 -4.40 0.73
C ALA A 118 -3.19 -5.07 0.36
N ARG A 119 -4.28 -4.33 0.58
CA ARG A 119 -5.64 -4.74 0.22
C ARG A 119 -6.02 -4.07 -1.09
N ILE A 120 -6.63 -4.84 -1.99
CA ILE A 120 -7.05 -4.39 -3.31
C ILE A 120 -8.56 -4.15 -3.29
N TYR A 121 -8.97 -2.98 -3.76
CA TYR A 121 -10.36 -2.55 -3.77
C TYR A 121 -10.80 -2.15 -5.17
N LYS A 122 -12.07 -2.44 -5.48
CA LYS A 122 -12.82 -1.71 -6.52
C LYS A 122 -13.51 -0.52 -5.90
N VAL A 123 -13.30 0.64 -6.49
CA VAL A 123 -13.92 1.90 -6.09
C VAL A 123 -14.82 2.37 -7.22
N PRO A 124 -16.14 2.54 -7.00
CA PRO A 124 -17.04 3.00 -8.04
C PRO A 124 -16.71 4.44 -8.45
N LYS A 125 -16.88 4.73 -9.74
CA LYS A 125 -16.86 6.10 -10.29
C LYS A 125 -18.14 6.35 -11.07
N LYS A 126 -18.33 7.56 -11.59
CA LYS A 126 -19.54 7.94 -12.36
C LYS A 126 -19.90 6.92 -13.44
N THR A 127 -18.89 6.31 -14.07
CA THR A 127 -19.07 5.20 -15.02
C THR A 127 -17.97 4.16 -14.81
N GLY A 128 -18.36 2.96 -14.37
CA GLY A 128 -17.43 1.86 -14.07
C GLY A 128 -16.77 2.00 -12.70
N TYR A 129 -15.53 1.53 -12.60
CA TYR A 129 -14.75 1.54 -11.35
C TYR A 129 -13.28 1.84 -11.61
N ASP A 130 -12.57 2.15 -10.55
CA ASP A 130 -11.11 2.17 -10.48
C ASP A 130 -10.63 1.13 -9.46
N TYR A 131 -9.49 0.51 -9.72
CA TYR A 131 -8.80 -0.28 -8.71
C TYR A 131 -7.92 0.61 -7.84
N CYS A 132 -8.03 0.43 -6.53
CA CYS A 132 -7.24 1.15 -5.52
C CYS A 132 -6.55 0.17 -4.57
N MET A 133 -5.50 0.64 -3.90
CA MET A 133 -4.72 -0.15 -2.96
C MET A 133 -4.69 0.54 -1.59
N LEU A 134 -4.99 -0.22 -0.54
CA LEU A 134 -4.72 0.20 0.85
C LEU A 134 -3.45 -0.51 1.33
N ARG A 135 -2.38 0.25 1.54
CA ARG A 135 -1.14 -0.28 2.14
C ARG A 135 -1.30 -0.33 3.66
N VAL A 136 -1.26 -1.52 4.24
CA VAL A 136 -1.52 -1.71 5.67
C VAL A 136 -0.21 -1.73 6.45
N TYR A 137 0.01 -0.73 7.29
CA TYR A 137 1.17 -0.68 8.18
C TYR A 137 1.07 -1.73 9.29
N ASN A 138 2.22 -2.29 9.69
CA ASN A 138 2.28 -3.25 10.80
C ASN A 138 1.71 -2.67 12.11
N THR A 139 1.94 -1.38 12.36
CA THR A 139 1.49 -0.66 13.57
C THR A 139 -0.02 -0.78 13.79
N ASP A 140 -0.80 -0.71 12.70
CA ASP A 140 -2.27 -0.76 12.78
C ASP A 140 -2.78 -2.19 13.04
N LEU A 141 -1.91 -3.20 12.94
CA LEU A 141 -2.24 -4.61 13.13
C LEU A 141 -1.78 -5.18 14.48
N VAL A 142 -0.97 -4.45 15.25
CA VAL A 142 -0.36 -4.98 16.50
C VAL A 142 -1.43 -5.44 17.49
N ARG A 143 -2.54 -4.69 17.58
CA ARG A 143 -3.67 -5.00 18.47
C ARG A 143 -4.49 -6.21 18.00
N HIS A 144 -4.39 -6.54 16.72
CA HIS A 144 -5.14 -7.60 16.06
C HIS A 144 -4.27 -8.82 15.73
N ARG A 145 -3.11 -8.96 16.40
CA ARG A 145 -2.10 -10.00 16.10
C ARG A 145 -2.61 -11.45 16.17
N ASN A 146 -3.74 -11.68 16.84
CA ASN A 146 -4.35 -12.98 17.05
C ASN A 146 -5.64 -13.16 16.22
N GLU A 147 -5.93 -12.22 15.32
CA GLU A 147 -7.08 -12.24 14.42
C GLU A 147 -6.62 -12.48 12.98
N ASP A 148 -7.57 -12.64 12.06
CA ASP A 148 -7.26 -12.62 10.64
C ASP A 148 -6.90 -11.18 10.19
N LEU A 149 -5.59 -10.94 10.07
CA LEU A 149 -5.00 -9.64 9.70
C LEU A 149 -5.51 -9.09 8.37
N PHE A 150 -5.97 -9.96 7.47
CA PHE A 150 -6.45 -9.59 6.14
C PHE A 150 -7.92 -9.17 6.14
N SER A 151 -8.65 -9.43 7.23
CA SER A 151 -10.08 -9.09 7.38
C SER A 151 -10.36 -8.05 8.48
N VAL A 152 -9.38 -7.74 9.34
CA VAL A 152 -9.50 -6.70 10.39
C VAL A 152 -10.04 -5.39 9.81
N GLU A 153 -11.04 -4.80 10.46
CA GLU A 153 -11.55 -3.49 10.10
C GLU A 153 -10.54 -2.40 10.46
N LEU A 154 -10.04 -1.68 9.45
CA LEU A 154 -9.15 -0.54 9.64
C LEU A 154 -9.96 0.75 9.66
N LYS A 155 -10.03 1.38 10.83
CA LYS A 155 -10.85 2.58 11.04
C LYS A 155 -10.25 3.79 10.28
N PRO A 156 -11.08 4.80 9.92
CA PRO A 156 -10.63 5.98 9.16
C PRO A 156 -9.45 6.74 9.81
N GLN A 157 -9.37 6.75 11.13
CA GLN A 157 -8.32 7.45 11.88
C GLN A 157 -6.95 6.74 11.88
N THR A 158 -6.88 5.48 11.45
CA THR A 158 -5.61 4.72 11.37
C THR A 158 -4.67 5.35 10.35
N ILE A 159 -3.36 5.20 10.56
CA ILE A 159 -2.37 5.82 9.67
C ILE A 159 -2.38 5.17 8.28
N SER A 160 -2.71 3.88 8.17
CA SER A 160 -2.89 3.20 6.87
C SER A 160 -3.98 3.86 6.04
N VAL A 161 -5.15 4.16 6.63
CA VAL A 161 -6.28 4.76 5.90
C VAL A 161 -6.01 6.23 5.60
N ARG A 162 -5.41 6.99 6.53
CA ARG A 162 -5.01 8.39 6.29
C ARG A 162 -3.97 8.54 5.17
N GLN A 163 -3.16 7.52 4.93
CA GLN A 163 -2.12 7.48 3.88
C GLN A 163 -2.59 6.80 2.58
N ALA A 164 -3.87 6.45 2.49
CA ALA A 164 -4.47 5.89 1.29
C ALA A 164 -4.87 7.00 0.30
N GLU A 165 -5.03 6.61 -0.97
CA GLU A 165 -5.52 7.52 -2.01
C GLU A 165 -6.90 8.10 -1.64
N GLN A 166 -7.12 9.40 -1.91
CA GLN A 166 -8.31 10.12 -1.46
C GLN A 166 -9.63 9.44 -1.89
N LYS A 167 -9.72 8.95 -3.14
CA LYS A 167 -10.94 8.27 -3.61
C LYS A 167 -11.22 6.98 -2.84
N LEU A 168 -10.19 6.25 -2.42
CA LEU A 168 -10.36 5.05 -1.61
C LEU A 168 -10.84 5.42 -0.20
N ARG A 169 -10.30 6.48 0.40
CA ARG A 169 -10.74 6.98 1.70
C ARG A 169 -12.23 7.35 1.69
N THR A 170 -12.66 8.11 0.69
CA THR A 170 -14.06 8.48 0.52
C THR A 170 -14.95 7.25 0.33
N ALA A 171 -14.53 6.29 -0.50
CA ALA A 171 -15.30 5.08 -0.74
C ALA A 171 -15.38 4.16 0.49
N LEU A 172 -14.32 4.05 1.28
CA LEU A 172 -14.33 3.34 2.56
C LEU A 172 -15.29 4.01 3.56
N ALA A 173 -15.23 5.33 3.69
CA ALA A 173 -16.12 6.08 4.59
C ALA A 173 -17.60 5.95 4.20
N ASN A 174 -17.89 5.89 2.90
CA ASN A 174 -19.24 5.73 2.38
C ASN A 174 -19.70 4.25 2.30
N GLY A 175 -18.85 3.29 2.64
CA GLY A 175 -19.15 1.86 2.51
C GLY A 175 -19.33 1.38 1.07
N THR A 176 -18.75 2.08 0.09
CA THR A 176 -18.89 1.79 -1.35
C THR A 176 -17.67 1.13 -1.97
N ALA A 177 -16.56 1.00 -1.24
CA ALA A 177 -15.38 0.28 -1.71
C ALA A 177 -15.58 -1.24 -1.55
N GLU A 178 -15.47 -1.98 -2.65
CA GLU A 178 -15.55 -3.45 -2.66
C GLU A 178 -14.16 -4.04 -2.44
N TYR A 179 -13.99 -4.85 -1.39
CA TYR A 179 -12.74 -5.53 -1.09
C TYR A 179 -12.60 -6.81 -1.92
N LEU A 180 -11.57 -6.89 -2.78
CA LEU A 180 -11.36 -8.03 -3.66
C LEU A 180 -10.44 -9.10 -3.08
N GLY A 181 -9.40 -8.67 -2.35
CA GLY A 181 -8.36 -9.56 -1.86
C GLY A 181 -7.09 -8.82 -1.50
N TRP A 182 -6.08 -9.57 -1.10
CA TRP A 182 -4.83 -9.02 -0.58
C TRP A 182 -3.60 -9.59 -1.28
N VAL A 183 -2.54 -8.80 -1.25
CA VAL A 183 -1.21 -9.13 -1.76
C VAL A 183 -0.14 -8.79 -0.71
N VAL A 184 0.96 -9.52 -0.74
CA VAL A 184 2.13 -9.33 0.13
C VAL A 184 3.40 -9.29 -0.72
N ILE A 185 4.48 -8.76 -0.15
CA ILE A 185 5.79 -8.83 -0.81
C ILE A 185 6.13 -10.31 -1.09
N ASP A 186 6.80 -10.53 -2.22
CA ASP A 186 7.15 -11.82 -2.82
C ASP A 186 5.97 -12.58 -3.46
N ASP A 187 4.79 -11.96 -3.57
CA ASP A 187 3.72 -12.51 -4.38
C ASP A 187 4.08 -12.64 -5.85
N GLU A 188 3.67 -13.76 -6.46
CA GLU A 188 3.69 -13.95 -7.90
C GLU A 188 2.43 -13.36 -8.53
N LEU A 189 2.63 -12.57 -9.58
CA LEU A 189 1.59 -12.01 -10.43
C LEU A 189 1.80 -12.50 -11.86
N VAL A 190 0.74 -13.07 -12.44
CA VAL A 190 0.65 -13.28 -13.89
C VAL A 190 -0.04 -12.07 -14.51
N ILE A 191 0.64 -11.40 -15.43
CA ILE A 191 0.24 -10.12 -15.99
C ILE A 191 0.30 -10.20 -17.52
N ASP A 192 -0.78 -9.79 -18.17
CA ASP A 192 -0.80 -9.53 -19.60
C ASP A 192 -0.42 -8.07 -19.89
N THR A 193 0.77 -7.87 -20.43
CA THR A 193 1.27 -6.52 -20.76
C THR A 193 0.82 -6.04 -22.14
N ALA A 194 0.11 -6.84 -22.94
CA ALA A 194 -0.17 -6.52 -24.36
C ALA A 194 -0.87 -5.17 -24.54
N LYS A 195 -1.78 -4.82 -23.62
CA LYS A 195 -2.56 -3.56 -23.67
C LYS A 195 -1.78 -2.31 -23.22
N PHE A 196 -0.56 -2.46 -22.69
CA PHE A 196 0.23 -1.35 -22.16
C PHE A 196 1.74 -1.61 -22.24
N ASN A 197 2.17 -2.30 -23.31
CA ASN A 197 3.58 -2.56 -23.61
C ASN A 197 4.25 -1.28 -24.13
N THR A 198 4.66 -0.40 -23.22
CA THR A 198 5.19 0.94 -23.53
C THR A 198 6.39 1.28 -22.66
N GLY A 199 7.27 2.16 -23.15
CA GLY A 199 8.45 2.64 -22.42
C GLY A 199 9.36 1.50 -21.98
N GLN A 200 9.84 1.55 -20.73
CA GLN A 200 10.79 0.59 -20.16
C GLN A 200 10.37 -0.88 -20.28
N ILE A 201 9.06 -1.16 -20.25
CA ILE A 201 8.56 -2.54 -20.42
C ILE A 201 8.65 -2.99 -21.87
N ALA A 202 8.39 -2.11 -22.84
CA ALA A 202 8.55 -2.43 -24.25
C ALA A 202 10.01 -2.65 -24.61
N GLU A 203 10.90 -1.76 -24.12
CA GLU A 203 12.35 -1.90 -24.29
C GLU A 203 12.85 -3.24 -23.75
N MET A 204 12.53 -3.54 -22.50
CA MET A 204 12.99 -4.77 -21.86
C MET A 204 12.43 -6.04 -22.52
N GLN A 205 11.15 -6.05 -22.90
CA GLN A 205 10.56 -7.20 -23.61
C GLN A 205 11.03 -7.34 -25.07
N SER A 206 11.56 -6.28 -25.68
CA SER A 206 12.20 -6.38 -26.99
C SER A 206 13.55 -7.10 -26.93
N GLU A 207 14.24 -7.00 -25.80
CA GLU A 207 15.55 -7.63 -25.55
C GLU A 207 15.39 -9.07 -25.04
N PHE A 208 14.48 -9.30 -24.10
CA PHE A 208 14.35 -10.60 -23.39
C PHE A 208 13.08 -11.39 -23.72
N GLY A 209 12.27 -10.92 -24.66
CA GLY A 209 10.98 -11.51 -24.99
C GLY A 209 9.86 -11.15 -24.01
N GLN A 210 8.67 -11.69 -24.26
CA GLN A 210 7.49 -11.37 -23.46
C GLN A 210 7.59 -11.94 -22.04
N ILE A 211 7.33 -11.11 -21.03
CA ILE A 211 7.41 -11.48 -19.61
C ILE A 211 6.03 -11.37 -18.97
N ARG A 212 5.55 -12.52 -18.53
CA ARG A 212 4.21 -12.65 -17.95
C ARG A 212 4.24 -12.85 -16.45
N ARG A 213 5.34 -13.37 -15.88
CA ARG A 213 5.47 -13.66 -14.44
C ARG A 213 6.30 -12.58 -13.75
N TRP A 214 5.66 -11.93 -12.79
CA TRP A 214 6.22 -10.83 -12.04
C TRP A 214 6.17 -11.15 -10.55
N ARG A 215 7.18 -10.71 -9.82
CA ARG A 215 7.19 -10.70 -8.36
C ARG A 215 6.82 -9.31 -7.86
N LEU A 216 5.95 -9.25 -6.86
CA LEU A 216 5.69 -8.04 -6.08
C LEU A 216 6.86 -7.77 -5.12
N ASP A 217 7.70 -6.79 -5.45
CA ASP A 217 8.87 -6.39 -4.64
C ASP A 217 8.55 -5.31 -3.61
N GLY A 218 7.42 -4.61 -3.75
CA GLY A 218 6.98 -3.65 -2.74
C GLY A 218 5.81 -2.76 -3.16
N PHE A 219 5.37 -1.93 -2.21
CA PHE A 219 4.34 -0.92 -2.41
C PHE A 219 4.99 0.46 -2.53
N TYR A 220 5.36 0.84 -3.76
CA TYR A 220 6.19 2.02 -4.02
C TYR A 220 5.55 3.32 -3.57
N SER A 221 4.28 3.53 -3.93
CA SER A 221 3.44 4.62 -3.42
C SER A 221 2.06 4.08 -3.05
N ASP A 222 1.18 4.95 -2.57
CA ASP A 222 -0.24 4.65 -2.36
C ASP A 222 -0.97 4.17 -3.63
N THR A 223 -0.41 4.49 -4.79
CA THR A 223 -1.01 4.26 -6.12
C THR A 223 -0.14 3.40 -7.05
N LYS A 224 1.05 2.97 -6.63
CA LYS A 224 2.00 2.21 -7.47
C LYS A 224 2.58 1.00 -6.75
N PHE A 225 2.65 -0.11 -7.48
CA PHE A 225 3.46 -1.25 -7.08
C PHE A 225 4.93 -1.04 -7.44
N ARG A 226 5.80 -1.89 -6.90
CA ARG A 226 7.12 -2.18 -7.43
C ARG A 226 7.17 -3.66 -7.80
N LEU A 227 7.40 -3.96 -9.06
CA LEU A 227 7.46 -5.31 -9.60
C LEU A 227 8.84 -5.59 -10.19
N ARG A 228 9.26 -6.86 -10.17
CA ARG A 228 10.43 -7.36 -10.92
C ARG A 228 10.05 -8.63 -11.68
N PRO A 229 10.69 -8.95 -12.81
CA PRO A 229 10.50 -10.25 -13.47
C PRO A 229 10.84 -11.39 -12.50
N LEU A 230 9.96 -12.38 -12.39
CA LEU A 230 10.12 -13.47 -11.41
C LEU A 230 11.31 -14.38 -11.75
N GLN A 231 11.56 -14.59 -13.05
CA GLN A 231 12.50 -15.60 -13.57
C GLN A 231 13.87 -15.01 -13.96
N MET A 232 14.15 -13.76 -13.61
CA MET A 232 15.41 -13.08 -13.98
C MET A 232 16.19 -12.64 -12.73
N SER A 233 17.52 -12.62 -12.86
CA SER A 233 18.44 -12.09 -11.86
C SER A 233 19.21 -10.90 -12.45
N ALA A 234 19.42 -9.87 -11.64
CA ALA A 234 20.23 -8.71 -12.02
C ALA A 234 21.71 -9.06 -12.26
N GLU A 235 22.22 -10.13 -11.64
CA GLU A 235 23.59 -10.61 -11.84
C GLU A 235 23.87 -11.08 -13.27
N GLY A 236 22.81 -11.52 -13.98
CA GLY A 236 22.90 -11.98 -15.36
C GLY A 236 22.71 -10.88 -16.39
N LEU A 237 22.59 -9.61 -15.98
CA LEU A 237 22.43 -8.49 -16.91
C LEU A 237 23.76 -8.12 -17.58
N PRO A 238 23.82 -8.16 -18.92
CA PRO A 238 24.95 -7.58 -19.66
C PRO A 238 25.15 -6.09 -19.39
N GLU A 239 26.40 -5.62 -19.49
CA GLU A 239 26.73 -4.19 -19.34
C GLU A 239 26.11 -3.33 -20.45
N ASP A 240 25.86 -3.89 -21.62
CA ASP A 240 25.27 -3.24 -22.79
C ASP A 240 23.74 -3.36 -22.85
N SER A 241 23.10 -3.99 -21.85
CA SER A 241 21.63 -4.04 -21.76
C SER A 241 21.00 -2.65 -21.74
N THR A 242 19.77 -2.59 -22.27
CA THR A 242 19.00 -1.35 -22.34
C THR A 242 18.76 -0.74 -20.94
N ASP A 243 18.64 0.58 -20.89
CA ASP A 243 18.31 1.29 -19.65
C ASP A 243 16.95 0.83 -19.08
N GLY A 244 15.97 0.55 -19.96
CA GLY A 244 14.71 -0.09 -19.59
C GLY A 244 14.91 -1.43 -18.89
N ALA A 245 15.74 -2.32 -19.44
CA ALA A 245 16.05 -3.61 -18.81
C ALA A 245 16.71 -3.45 -17.44
N LYS A 246 17.76 -2.63 -17.34
CA LYS A 246 18.46 -2.35 -16.08
C LYS A 246 17.51 -1.81 -15.01
N LYS A 247 16.62 -0.87 -15.39
CA LYS A 247 15.67 -0.28 -14.46
C LYS A 247 14.60 -1.26 -13.99
N VAL A 248 14.14 -2.15 -14.86
CA VAL A 248 13.07 -3.10 -14.53
C VAL A 248 13.60 -4.31 -13.75
N ILE A 249 14.79 -4.81 -14.09
CA ILE A 249 15.37 -6.04 -13.50
C ILE A 249 16.17 -5.72 -12.22
N ASP A 250 16.94 -4.64 -12.17
CA ASP A 250 17.71 -4.25 -10.98
C ASP A 250 16.97 -3.18 -10.15
N LYS A 251 17.19 -1.89 -10.48
CA LYS A 251 16.70 -0.74 -9.69
C LYS A 251 16.15 0.37 -10.57
N PRO A 252 14.97 0.94 -10.22
CA PRO A 252 14.19 0.69 -9.00
C PRO A 252 13.23 -0.51 -9.09
N GLY A 253 13.17 -1.23 -10.21
CA GLY A 253 12.09 -2.14 -10.57
C GLY A 253 11.01 -1.43 -11.42
N TRP A 254 10.07 -2.21 -11.96
CA TRP A 254 8.92 -1.65 -12.68
C TRP A 254 7.91 -1.06 -11.71
N LEU A 255 7.47 0.18 -11.94
CA LEU A 255 6.60 0.95 -11.04
C LEU A 255 5.20 1.26 -11.62
N PRO A 256 4.38 0.24 -11.96
CA PRO A 256 3.09 0.48 -12.57
C PRO A 256 2.08 1.08 -11.59
N ALA A 257 1.21 1.96 -12.11
CA ALA A 257 0.03 2.41 -11.38
C ALA A 257 -0.94 1.24 -11.16
N VAL A 258 -1.42 1.07 -9.92
CA VAL A 258 -2.32 -0.02 -9.51
C VAL A 258 -3.55 -0.07 -10.42
N ASN A 259 -4.22 1.07 -10.62
CA ASN A 259 -5.43 1.11 -11.45
C ASN A 259 -5.19 0.65 -12.88
N LYS A 260 -4.15 1.20 -13.55
CA LYS A 260 -3.84 0.84 -14.95
C LYS A 260 -3.44 -0.63 -15.07
N LEU A 261 -2.63 -1.12 -14.14
CA LEU A 261 -2.17 -2.50 -14.13
C LEU A 261 -3.33 -3.48 -13.98
N LEU A 262 -4.20 -3.27 -12.99
CA LEU A 262 -5.28 -4.19 -12.68
C LEU A 262 -6.42 -4.10 -13.71
N ALA A 263 -6.70 -2.92 -14.24
CA ALA A 263 -7.75 -2.73 -15.25
C ALA A 263 -7.38 -3.31 -16.63
N LEU A 264 -6.11 -3.25 -17.01
CA LEU A 264 -5.68 -3.66 -18.36
C LEU A 264 -4.92 -4.98 -18.38
N GLY A 265 -4.34 -5.38 -17.25
CA GLY A 265 -3.34 -6.45 -17.17
C GLY A 265 -3.88 -7.84 -16.95
N ASN A 266 -5.21 -8.02 -16.84
CA ASN A 266 -5.84 -9.33 -16.59
C ASN A 266 -5.12 -10.11 -15.47
N VAL A 267 -4.85 -9.42 -14.37
CA VAL A 267 -3.88 -9.85 -13.36
C VAL A 267 -4.42 -11.03 -12.56
N THR A 268 -3.58 -12.06 -12.40
CA THR A 268 -3.84 -13.18 -11.49
C THR A 268 -2.75 -13.24 -10.43
N VAL A 269 -3.14 -13.23 -9.16
CA VAL A 269 -2.23 -13.50 -8.05
C VAL A 269 -2.09 -15.01 -7.93
N VAL A 270 -0.86 -15.52 -7.99
CA VAL A 270 -0.57 -16.96 -7.99
C VAL A 270 0.02 -17.37 -6.65
N ARG A 271 -0.63 -18.33 -5.99
CA ARG A 271 -0.11 -19.01 -4.80
C ARG A 271 0.20 -20.46 -5.16
N ARG A 272 1.31 -20.96 -4.64
CA ARG A 272 1.78 -22.32 -4.92
C ARG A 272 1.89 -23.15 -3.66
N ASP A 273 1.86 -24.46 -3.83
CA ASP A 273 2.25 -25.41 -2.79
C ASP A 273 3.76 -25.67 -2.78
N ALA A 274 4.20 -26.55 -1.87
CA ALA A 274 5.61 -26.88 -1.69
C ALA A 274 6.25 -27.55 -2.93
N LEU A 275 5.46 -28.05 -3.88
CA LEU A 275 5.93 -28.62 -5.14
C LEU A 275 5.85 -27.62 -6.30
N GLY A 276 5.53 -26.36 -6.02
CA GLY A 276 5.40 -25.32 -7.05
C GLY A 276 4.10 -25.41 -7.85
N ARG A 277 3.14 -26.26 -7.48
CA ARG A 277 1.85 -26.37 -8.17
C ARG A 277 0.93 -25.23 -7.77
N VAL A 278 0.17 -24.69 -8.72
CA VAL A 278 -0.79 -23.62 -8.44
C VAL A 278 -1.89 -24.13 -7.50
N ARG A 279 -2.13 -23.40 -6.42
CA ARG A 279 -3.17 -23.71 -5.43
C ARG A 279 -4.41 -22.86 -5.70
N LEU A 280 -5.48 -23.48 -6.20
CA LEU A 280 -6.75 -22.79 -6.46
C LEU A 280 -7.73 -22.85 -5.27
N ILE A 281 -7.62 -23.89 -4.44
CA ILE A 281 -8.47 -24.12 -3.27
C ILE A 281 -7.63 -24.61 -2.10
N SER A 282 -8.14 -24.45 -0.87
CA SER A 282 -7.46 -24.90 0.34
C SER A 282 -8.45 -25.22 1.45
N ALA A 283 -8.51 -26.49 1.86
CA ALA A 283 -9.29 -26.91 3.03
C ALA A 283 -8.68 -26.43 4.36
N ALA A 284 -7.38 -26.08 4.36
CA ALA A 284 -6.65 -25.61 5.53
C ALA A 284 -6.58 -24.07 5.61
N HIS A 285 -7.37 -23.36 4.80
CA HIS A 285 -7.35 -21.89 4.69
C HIS A 285 -5.97 -21.28 4.38
N LEU A 286 -5.07 -22.08 3.77
CA LEU A 286 -3.83 -21.54 3.20
C LEU A 286 -4.13 -20.58 2.05
N PRO A 287 -3.23 -19.61 1.76
CA PRO A 287 -3.39 -18.69 0.64
C PRO A 287 -3.63 -19.42 -0.69
N ILE A 288 -4.62 -18.94 -1.44
CA ILE A 288 -5.03 -19.46 -2.74
C ILE A 288 -4.77 -18.41 -3.83
N SER A 289 -4.61 -18.88 -5.06
CA SER A 289 -4.58 -18.03 -6.24
C SER A 289 -5.95 -17.42 -6.48
N TRP A 290 -5.96 -16.17 -6.94
CA TRP A 290 -7.19 -15.46 -7.25
C TRP A 290 -6.95 -14.48 -8.41
N LYS A 291 -8.02 -14.22 -9.16
CA LYS A 291 -7.99 -13.28 -10.26
C LYS A 291 -8.50 -11.92 -9.78
N VAL A 292 -7.86 -10.86 -10.22
CA VAL A 292 -8.35 -9.50 -9.99
C VAL A 292 -9.39 -9.20 -11.06
N ASP A 293 -10.67 -9.34 -10.72
CA ASP A 293 -11.80 -9.09 -11.61
C ASP A 293 -12.96 -8.39 -10.93
#